data_AF-A0A9J5X422-F1
#
_entry.id   AF-A0A9J5X422-F1
#
_cell.length_a   1.000
_cell.length_b   1.000
_cell.length_c   1.000
_cell.angle_alpha   90.00
_cell.angle_beta   90.00
_cell.angle_gamma   90.00
#
_symmetry.space_group_name_H-M   'P 1'
#
loop_
_entity.id
_entity.type
_entity.pdbx_description
1 polymer ?
#
loop_
_entity_poly.entity_id
_entity_poly.type
_entity_poly.pdbx_seq_one_letter_code
_entity_poly.pdbx_strand_id
1 'polypeptide(L)'
;MGFCFGAQWPLIFAIVSELFGLKYYSTLYNLSAGASPFGAYILNVRVAGQLYDKMALRQMKAKGFTRGVGEDLTCVGVECYKVAFLVITGATLISCVVSLVLAIRTREFYKGDIYKKFRVQSETMVSKELVTSAPKNIDE
;
A
#
# COMPACT_ATOMS: atom_id res chain seq x y z
N MET A 1 -10.39 -0.99 -10.39
CA MET A 1 -9.94 -1.22 -9.00
C MET A 1 -9.69 -2.69 -8.70
N GLY A 2 -10.66 -3.60 -8.88
CA GLY A 2 -10.50 -5.02 -8.51
C GLY A 2 -9.29 -5.73 -9.12
N PHE A 3 -9.07 -5.59 -10.44
CA PHE A 3 -7.92 -6.20 -11.12
C PHE A 3 -6.57 -5.71 -10.58
N CYS A 4 -6.39 -4.39 -10.43
CA CYS A 4 -5.14 -3.82 -9.93
C CYS A 4 -4.86 -4.20 -8.48
N PHE A 5 -5.88 -4.19 -7.61
CA PHE A 5 -5.73 -4.68 -6.24
C PHE A 5 -5.35 -6.16 -6.21
N GLY A 6 -5.99 -6.98 -7.05
CA GLY A 6 -5.65 -8.40 -7.20
C GLY A 6 -4.23 -8.65 -7.66
N ALA A 7 -3.63 -7.76 -8.47
CA ALA A 7 -2.23 -7.85 -8.88
C ALA A 7 -1.25 -7.29 -7.81
N GLN A 8 -1.64 -6.22 -7.12
CA GLN A 8 -0.79 -5.52 -6.14
C GLN A 8 -0.48 -6.40 -4.92
N TRP A 9 -1.49 -7.11 -4.39
CA TRP A 9 -1.35 -7.90 -3.16
C TRP A 9 -0.35 -9.07 -3.29
N PRO A 10 -0.46 -9.96 -4.30
CA PRO A 10 0.53 -11.01 -4.55
C PRO A 10 1.95 -10.46 -4.77
N LEU A 11 2.06 -9.33 -5.49
CA LEU A 11 3.34 -8.70 -5.75
C LEU A 11 4.01 -8.20 -4.46
N ILE A 12 3.25 -7.59 -3.54
CA ILE A 12 3.75 -7.19 -2.22
C ILE A 12 4.22 -8.41 -1.43
N PHE A 13 3.44 -9.49 -1.41
CA PHE A 13 3.80 -10.73 -0.70
C PHE A 13 5.09 -11.36 -1.24
N ALA A 14 5.25 -11.42 -2.56
CA ALA A 14 6.46 -11.93 -3.20
C ALA A 14 7.69 -11.07 -2.88
N ILE A 15 7.58 -9.74 -2.94
CA ILE A 15 8.70 -8.84 -2.65
C ILE A 15 9.13 -8.95 -1.18
N VAL A 16 8.19 -8.99 -0.24
CA VAL A 16 8.51 -9.07 1.19
C VAL A 16 9.17 -10.40 1.53
N SER A 17 8.71 -11.52 0.96
CA SER A 17 9.31 -12.83 1.19
C SER A 17 10.71 -12.96 0.57
N GLU A 18 10.97 -12.30 -0.57
CA GLU A 18 12.30 -12.28 -1.20
C GLU A 18 13.32 -11.36 -0.50
N LEU A 19 12.91 -10.17 -0.05
CA LEU A 19 13.81 -9.21 0.59
C LEU A 19 14.15 -9.56 2.04
N PHE A 20 13.14 -9.88 2.85
CA PHE A 20 13.30 -10.02 4.30
C PHE A 20 13.37 -11.49 4.76
N GLY A 21 13.01 -12.43 3.89
CA GLY A 21 12.95 -13.85 4.21
C GLY A 21 11.77 -14.20 5.13
N LEU A 22 11.58 -15.51 5.37
CA LEU A 22 10.42 -16.04 6.10
C LEU A 22 10.47 -15.81 7.63
N LYS A 23 11.63 -15.41 8.17
CA LYS A 23 11.86 -15.37 9.63
C LYS A 23 11.03 -14.31 10.35
N TYR A 24 10.79 -13.14 9.74
CA TYR A 24 10.00 -12.04 10.31
C TYR A 24 8.81 -11.61 9.42
N TYR A 25 8.41 -12.48 8.49
CA TYR A 25 7.37 -12.18 7.50
C TYR A 25 6.06 -11.73 8.14
N SER A 26 5.62 -12.43 9.19
CA SER A 26 4.37 -12.12 9.90
C SER A 26 4.39 -10.73 10.53
N THR A 27 5.51 -10.30 11.12
CA THR A 27 5.61 -8.98 11.77
C THR A 27 5.59 -7.85 10.74
N LEU A 28 6.33 -8.00 9.64
CA LEU A 28 6.34 -7.04 8.52
C LEU A 28 4.96 -6.92 7.87
N TYR A 29 4.26 -8.05 7.70
CA TYR A 29 2.91 -8.05 7.16
C TYR A 29 1.88 -7.42 8.10
N ASN A 30 1.98 -7.68 9.41
CA ASN A 30 1.10 -7.02 10.39
C ASN A 30 1.34 -5.49 10.44
N LEU A 31 2.59 -5.05 10.26
CA LEU A 31 2.91 -3.62 10.17
C LEU A 31 2.29 -2.98 8.90
N SER A 32 2.37 -3.65 7.74
CA SER A 32 1.75 -3.16 6.51
C SER A 32 0.22 -3.15 6.60
N ALA A 33 -0.37 -4.15 7.25
CA ALA A 33 -1.80 -4.17 7.55
C ALA A 33 -2.19 -2.97 8.45
N GLY A 34 -1.39 -2.65 9.47
CA GLY A 34 -1.58 -1.51 10.36
C GLY A 34 -1.42 -0.14 9.69
N ALA A 35 -0.69 -0.07 8.57
CA ALA A 35 -0.59 1.16 7.78
C ALA A 35 -1.94 1.57 7.14
N SER A 36 -2.81 0.60 6.86
CA SER A 36 -4.14 0.85 6.26
C SER A 36 -5.07 1.67 7.16
N PRO A 37 -5.35 1.28 8.43
CA PRO A 37 -6.15 2.10 9.33
C PRO A 37 -5.45 3.42 9.67
N PHE A 38 -4.12 3.45 9.74
CA PHE A 38 -3.36 4.67 9.98
C PHE A 38 -3.57 5.71 8.86
N GLY A 39 -3.41 5.28 7.61
CA GLY A 39 -3.64 6.14 6.44
C GLY A 39 -5.10 6.59 6.34
N ALA A 40 -6.04 5.67 6.57
CA ALA A 40 -7.47 6.00 6.56
C ALA A 40 -7.85 7.00 7.66
N TYR A 41 -7.30 6.87 8.88
CA TYR A 41 -7.54 7.80 9.97
C TYR A 41 -7.02 9.20 9.64
N ILE A 42 -5.78 9.31 9.14
CA ILE A 42 -5.21 10.61 8.79
C ILE A 42 -5.97 11.26 7.63
N LEU A 43 -6.16 10.54 6.52
CA LEU A 43 -6.74 11.13 5.31
C LEU A 43 -8.26 11.35 5.43
N ASN A 44 -9.01 10.41 6.01
CA ASN A 44 -10.47 10.56 6.12
C ASN A 44 -10.86 11.37 7.37
N VAL A 45 -10.35 11.02 8.55
CA VAL A 45 -10.83 11.66 9.79
C VAL A 45 -10.18 13.03 9.97
N ARG A 46 -8.85 13.11 9.91
CA ARG A 46 -8.15 14.37 10.18
C ARG A 46 -8.24 15.33 9.00
N VAL A 47 -7.91 14.88 7.79
CA VAL A 47 -7.88 15.76 6.62
C VAL A 47 -9.29 16.01 6.09
N ALA A 48 -10.01 14.98 5.63
CA ALA A 48 -11.32 15.19 5.02
C ALA A 48 -12.35 15.74 6.03
N GLY A 49 -12.37 15.23 7.27
CA GLY A 49 -13.23 15.76 8.34
C GLY A 49 -13.02 17.24 8.63
N GLN A 50 -11.78 17.68 8.90
CA GLN A 50 -11.52 19.10 9.20
C GLN A 50 -11.80 20.03 8.01
N LEU A 51 -11.59 19.55 6.78
CA LEU A 51 -11.83 20.33 5.58
C LEU A 51 -13.33 20.44 5.29
N TYR A 52 -14.08 19.36 5.53
CA TYR A 52 -15.52 19.31 5.45
C TYR A 52 -16.16 20.28 6.46
N ASP A 53 -15.74 20.25 7.73
CA ASP A 53 -16.25 21.15 8.77
C ASP A 53 -16.04 22.62 8.42
N LYS A 54 -14.86 22.97 7.90
CA LYS A 54 -14.55 24.35 7.46
C LYS A 54 -15.42 24.81 6.31
N MET A 55 -15.69 23.94 5.33
CA MET A 55 -16.54 24.26 4.19
C MET A 55 -18.02 24.34 4.60
N ALA A 56 -18.49 23.44 5.46
CA ALA A 56 -19.82 23.45 6.04
C ALA A 56 -20.08 24.78 6.79
N LEU A 57 -19.14 25.21 7.65
CA LEU A 57 -19.24 26.49 8.36
C LEU A 57 -19.30 27.70 7.41
N ARG A 58 -18.49 27.71 6.35
CA ARG A 58 -18.51 28.77 5.33
C ARG A 58 -19.85 28.82 4.59
N GLN A 59 -20.38 27.67 4.21
CA GLN A 59 -21.65 27.57 3.49
C GLN A 59 -22.85 27.93 4.38
N MET A 60 -22.83 27.55 5.66
CA MET A 60 -23.85 27.98 6.63
C MET A 60 -23.83 29.50 6.86
N LYS A 61 -22.64 30.08 7.05
CA LYS A 61 -22.50 31.54 7.21
C LYS A 61 -22.96 32.31 5.98
N ALA A 62 -22.67 31.79 4.78
CA ALA A 62 -23.14 32.40 3.52
C ALA A 62 -24.66 32.32 3.35
N LYS A 63 -25.32 31.30 3.91
CA LYS A 63 -26.79 31.17 3.93
C LYS A 63 -27.46 31.93 5.08
N GLY A 64 -26.69 32.61 5.94
CA GLY A 64 -27.22 33.40 7.07
C GLY A 64 -27.66 32.59 8.28
N PHE A 65 -27.38 31.29 8.34
CA PHE A 65 -27.72 30.43 9.47
C PHE A 65 -26.57 30.34 10.49
N THR A 66 -26.89 30.50 11.78
CA THR A 66 -25.96 30.28 12.90
C THR A 66 -26.17 28.89 13.47
N ARG A 67 -25.08 28.15 13.72
CA ARG A 67 -25.10 26.78 14.23
C ARG A 67 -25.93 26.67 15.51
N GLY A 68 -27.04 25.93 15.46
CA GLY A 68 -27.78 25.49 16.65
C GLY A 68 -26.95 24.48 17.45
N VAL A 69 -27.04 24.54 18.79
CA VAL A 69 -26.33 23.58 19.66
C VAL A 69 -26.93 22.18 19.41
N GLY A 70 -26.14 21.28 18.83
CA GLY A 70 -26.55 19.90 18.53
C GLY A 70 -26.88 19.61 17.06
N GLU A 71 -26.74 20.58 16.16
CA GLU A 71 -27.03 20.38 14.73
C GLU A 71 -25.78 19.89 13.95
N ASP A 72 -25.98 18.88 13.10
CA ASP A 72 -24.92 18.32 12.26
C ASP A 72 -24.48 19.33 11.19
N LEU A 73 -23.16 19.55 11.08
CA LEU A 73 -22.60 20.35 10.01
C LEU A 73 -22.71 19.56 8.71
N THR A 74 -23.72 19.85 7.90
CA THR A 74 -23.88 19.20 6.59
C THR A 74 -23.53 20.15 5.46
N CYS A 75 -22.58 19.73 4.64
CA CYS A 75 -22.12 20.41 3.44
C CYS A 75 -22.54 19.58 2.22
N VAL A 76 -23.33 20.18 1.35
CA VAL A 76 -23.93 19.51 0.18
C VAL A 76 -23.41 20.18 -1.09
N GLY A 77 -22.78 19.39 -1.95
CA GLY A 77 -22.29 19.82 -3.25
C GLY A 77 -20.89 19.32 -3.57
N VAL A 78 -20.56 19.31 -4.87
CA VAL A 78 -19.26 18.87 -5.40
C VAL A 78 -18.09 19.68 -4.85
N GLU A 79 -18.30 20.97 -4.57
CA GLU A 79 -17.26 21.87 -4.05
C GLU A 79 -16.78 21.46 -2.64
N CYS A 80 -17.60 20.73 -1.86
CA CYS A 80 -17.20 20.25 -0.55
C CYS A 80 -16.20 19.08 -0.64
N TYR A 81 -16.42 18.18 -1.60
CA TYR A 81 -15.60 16.98 -1.77
C TYR A 81 -14.41 17.20 -2.71
N LYS A 82 -14.50 18.20 -3.59
CA LYS A 82 -13.45 18.56 -4.57
C LYS A 82 -12.10 18.86 -3.90
N VAL A 83 -12.11 19.58 -2.77
CA VAL A 83 -10.88 19.90 -2.06
C VAL A 83 -10.25 18.65 -1.43
N ALA A 84 -11.07 17.80 -0.81
CA ALA A 84 -10.59 16.51 -0.29
C ALA A 84 -10.02 15.62 -1.41
N PHE A 85 -10.71 15.56 -2.55
CA PHE A 85 -10.26 14.81 -3.73
C PHE A 85 -8.92 15.34 -4.29
N LEU A 86 -8.73 16.65 -4.34
CA LEU A 86 -7.46 17.26 -4.76
C LEU A 86 -6.32 16.91 -3.80
N VAL A 87 -6.57 16.92 -2.48
CA VAL A 87 -5.56 16.53 -1.49
C VAL A 87 -5.19 15.05 -1.61
N ILE A 88 -6.17 14.17 -1.77
CA ILE A 88 -5.94 12.73 -1.96
C ILE A 88 -5.17 12.48 -3.26
N THR A 89 -5.51 13.19 -4.32
CA THR A 89 -4.80 13.13 -5.60
C THR A 89 -3.35 13.58 -5.43
N GLY A 90 -3.10 14.69 -4.74
CA GLY A 90 -1.74 15.14 -4.42
C GLY A 90 -0.94 14.12 -3.62
N ALA A 91 -1.54 13.53 -2.58
CA ALA A 91 -0.92 12.48 -1.79
C ALA A 91 -0.59 11.23 -2.65
N THR A 92 -1.47 10.87 -3.58
CA THR A 92 -1.27 9.75 -4.51
C THR A 92 -0.12 10.03 -5.48
N LEU A 93 -0.04 11.24 -6.03
CA LEU A 93 1.07 11.64 -6.90
C LEU A 93 2.41 11.59 -6.16
N ILE A 94 2.47 12.09 -4.93
CA ILE A 94 3.67 11.99 -4.09
C ILE A 94 4.05 10.52 -3.87
N SER A 95 3.08 9.67 -3.54
CA SER A 95 3.30 8.22 -3.38
C SER A 95 3.84 7.56 -4.66
N CYS A 96 3.30 7.92 -5.83
CA CYS A 96 3.80 7.45 -7.12
C CYS A 96 5.24 7.89 -7.38
N VAL A 97 5.57 9.16 -7.10
CA VAL A 97 6.95 9.68 -7.26
C VAL A 97 7.91 8.95 -6.32
N VAL A 98 7.57 8.78 -5.04
CA VAL A 98 8.39 8.04 -4.08
C VAL A 98 8.58 6.59 -4.52
N SER A 99 7.52 5.95 -5.00
CA SER A 99 7.57 4.58 -5.52
C SER A 99 8.47 4.47 -6.76
N LEU A 100 8.40 5.44 -7.67
CA LEU A 100 9.22 5.48 -8.88
C LEU A 100 10.70 5.72 -8.54
N VAL A 101 10.99 6.64 -7.62
CA VAL A 101 12.36 6.86 -7.11
C VAL A 101 12.90 5.59 -6.44
N LEU A 102 12.10 4.94 -5.61
CA LEU A 102 12.48 3.69 -4.95
C LEU A 102 12.76 2.60 -5.98
N ALA A 103 11.91 2.44 -6.99
CA ALA A 103 12.08 1.47 -8.07
C ALA A 103 13.36 1.70 -8.89
N ILE A 104 13.70 2.96 -9.19
CA ILE A 104 14.95 3.30 -9.90
C ILE A 104 16.16 2.93 -9.02
N ARG A 105 16.11 3.23 -7.72
CA ARG A 105 17.19 2.90 -6.78
C ARG A 105 17.33 1.39 -6.54
N THR A 106 16.23 0.65 -6.39
CA THR A 106 16.27 -0.80 -6.25
C THR A 106 16.70 -1.49 -7.54
N ARG A 107 16.43 -0.93 -8.73
CA ARG A 107 16.91 -1.49 -10.00
C ARG A 107 18.44 -1.51 -10.10
N GLU A 108 19.11 -0.47 -9.60
CA GLU A 108 20.58 -0.44 -9.56
C GLU A 108 21.14 -1.49 -8.58
N PHE A 109 20.47 -1.72 -7.45
CA PHE A 109 20.84 -2.78 -6.50
C PHE A 109 20.54 -4.20 -7.04
N TYR A 110 19.38 -4.39 -7.69
CA TYR A 110 18.96 -5.66 -8.29
C TYR A 110 19.83 -6.06 -9.48
N LYS A 111 20.38 -5.12 -10.26
CA LYS A 111 21.29 -5.45 -11.38
C LYS A 111 22.55 -6.23 -10.93
N GLY A 112 23.06 -5.98 -9.72
CA GLY A 112 24.32 -6.58 -9.24
C GLY A 112 24.15 -7.88 -8.45
N ASP A 113 23.18 -7.91 -7.53
CA ASP A 113 23.08 -8.98 -6.52
C ASP A 113 22.10 -10.11 -6.91
N ILE A 114 21.08 -9.78 -7.69
CA ILE A 114 19.93 -10.67 -7.92
C ILE A 114 20.16 -11.67 -9.06
N TYR A 115 20.94 -11.34 -10.11
CA TYR A 115 21.32 -12.33 -11.13
C TYR A 115 22.11 -13.50 -10.53
N LYS A 116 22.95 -13.23 -9.53
CA LYS A 116 23.67 -14.26 -8.78
C LYS A 116 22.73 -15.03 -7.86
N LYS A 117 21.83 -14.35 -7.15
CA LYS A 117 20.89 -14.97 -6.20
C LYS A 117 19.83 -15.85 -6.88
N PHE A 118 19.29 -15.45 -8.04
CA PHE A 118 18.36 -16.27 -8.82
C PHE A 118 19.02 -17.49 -9.43
N ARG A 119 20.27 -17.38 -9.92
CA ARG A 119 21.03 -18.54 -10.40
C ARG A 119 21.25 -19.56 -9.29
N VAL A 120 21.61 -19.10 -8.10
CA VAL A 120 21.79 -19.96 -6.91
C VAL A 120 20.47 -20.57 -6.45
N GLN A 121 19.35 -19.81 -6.43
CA GLN A 121 18.04 -20.37 -6.08
C GLN A 121 17.56 -21.41 -7.11
N SER A 122 17.73 -21.16 -8.42
CA SER A 122 17.40 -22.14 -9.46
C SER A 122 18.27 -23.38 -9.37
N GLU A 123 19.57 -23.24 -9.10
CA GLU A 123 20.48 -24.36 -8.89
C GLU A 123 20.11 -25.16 -7.62
N THR A 124 19.64 -24.48 -6.56
CA THR A 124 19.22 -25.13 -5.30
C THR A 124 17.87 -25.85 -5.44
N MET A 125 16.91 -25.28 -6.17
CA MET A 125 15.62 -25.93 -6.44
C MET A 125 15.79 -27.15 -7.34
N VAL A 126 16.60 -27.03 -8.41
CA VAL A 126 16.96 -28.15 -9.28
C VAL A 126 17.72 -29.23 -8.50
N SER A 127 18.65 -28.85 -7.62
CA SER A 127 19.35 -29.83 -6.77
C SER A 127 18.41 -30.53 -5.78
N LYS A 128 17.39 -29.84 -5.24
CA LYS A 128 16.38 -30.45 -4.36
C LYS A 128 15.47 -31.40 -5.13
N GLU A 129 15.08 -31.05 -6.35
CA GLU A 129 14.29 -31.93 -7.22
C GLU A 129 15.10 -33.16 -7.65
N LEU A 130 16.37 -32.99 -8.03
CA LEU A 130 17.27 -34.10 -8.40
C LEU A 130 17.55 -35.07 -7.25
N VAL A 131 17.65 -34.58 -6.01
CA VAL A 131 17.77 -35.43 -4.80
C VAL A 131 16.46 -36.17 -4.51
N THR A 132 15.31 -35.60 -4.89
CA THR A 132 13.99 -36.22 -4.67
C THR A 132 13.62 -37.21 -5.78
N SER A 133 14.17 -37.05 -6.99
CA SER A 133 13.91 -37.90 -8.16
C SER A 133 14.92 -39.03 -8.37
N ALA A 134 15.95 -39.17 -7.53
CA ALA A 134 16.86 -40.31 -7.61
C ALA A 134 16.07 -41.60 -7.31
N PRO A 135 16.10 -42.62 -8.19
CA PRO A 135 15.38 -43.86 -7.94
C PRO A 135 15.92 -44.50 -6.66
N LYS A 136 15.04 -44.73 -5.67
CA LYS A 136 15.28 -45.76 -4.66
C LYS A 136 15.40 -47.07 -5.44
N ASN A 137 16.64 -47.47 -5.74
CA ASN A 137 16.91 -48.85 -6.09
C ASN A 137 16.42 -49.70 -4.91
N ILE A 138 15.56 -50.63 -5.29
CA ILE A 138 15.34 -51.95 -4.68
C ILE A 138 16.59 -52.38 -3.92
N ASP A 139 16.45 -52.78 -2.66
CA ASP A 139 17.09 -53.98 -2.08
C ASP A 139 16.53 -54.22 -0.65
N GLU A 140 16.04 -55.45 -0.45
CA GLU A 140 15.48 -56.14 0.73
C GLU A 140 14.09 -55.78 1.28
#